data_AF-A0A2I0QIJ0-F1
#
_entry.id   AF-A0A2I0QIJ0-F1
#
_cell.length_a   1.000
_cell.length_b   1.000
_cell.length_c   1.000
_cell.angle_alpha   90.00
_cell.angle_beta   90.00
_cell.angle_gamma   90.00
#
_symmetry.space_group_name_H-M   'P 1'
#
loop_
_entity.id
_entity.type
_entity.pdbx_description
1 polymer ?
#
loop_
_entity_poly.entity_id
_entity_poly.type
_entity_poly.pdbx_seq_one_letter_code
_entity_poly.pdbx_strand_id
1 'polypeptide(L)'
;NAEKIRKQGDDEISVIKRQIISNAEIEAKDKIDKEKFNWVENVFEETRQVILNLSAQEKKEILEKMCDISDKENFVFYVDKKYANLLGNAGNVKEADINDFGVIIKSKDERVTIDNTLTNRLAILKQHKRYDIAKILFG
;
A
#
# COMPACT_ATOMS: atom_id res chain seq x y z
N ASN A 1 -58.25 -17.66 21.77
CA ASN A 1 -57.73 -16.46 21.07
C ASN A 1 -56.62 -15.75 21.82
N ALA A 2 -56.78 -15.36 23.09
CA ALA A 2 -55.74 -14.66 23.85
C ALA A 2 -54.38 -15.40 23.94
N GLU A 3 -54.42 -16.73 24.05
CA GLU A 3 -53.21 -17.56 24.17
C GLU A 3 -52.42 -17.68 22.85
N LYS A 4 -53.11 -17.72 21.70
CA LYS A 4 -52.48 -17.62 20.37
C LYS A 4 -51.83 -16.26 20.15
N ILE A 5 -52.49 -15.19 20.57
CA ILE A 5 -51.97 -13.82 20.46
C ILE A 5 -50.72 -13.64 21.34
N ARG A 6 -50.72 -14.17 22.56
CA ARG A 6 -49.52 -14.16 23.44
C ARG A 6 -48.35 -14.91 22.81
N LYS A 7 -48.59 -16.13 22.31
CA LYS A 7 -47.55 -16.93 21.66
C LYS A 7 -46.97 -16.25 20.41
N GLN A 8 -47.82 -15.62 19.59
CA GLN A 8 -47.36 -14.84 18.44
C GLN A 8 -46.52 -13.64 18.87
N GLY A 9 -46.92 -12.92 19.91
CA GLY A 9 -46.12 -11.82 20.47
C GLY A 9 -44.76 -12.28 21.00
N ASP A 10 -44.71 -13.43 21.70
CA ASP A 10 -43.45 -14.00 22.22
C ASP A 10 -42.52 -14.44 21.08
N ASP A 11 -43.08 -15.04 20.02
CA ASP A 11 -42.33 -15.44 18.81
C ASP A 11 -41.79 -14.21 18.06
N GLU A 12 -42.59 -13.15 17.92
CA GLU A 12 -42.17 -11.88 17.30
C GLU A 12 -41.06 -11.18 18.12
N ILE A 13 -41.19 -11.13 19.45
CA ILE A 13 -40.16 -10.59 20.33
C ILE A 13 -38.86 -11.40 20.20
N SER A 14 -38.95 -12.72 20.09
CA SER A 14 -37.79 -13.60 19.88
C SER A 14 -37.10 -13.33 18.54
N VAL A 15 -37.86 -13.11 17.47
CA VAL A 15 -37.31 -12.75 16.15
C VAL A 15 -36.63 -11.38 16.21
N ILE A 16 -37.27 -10.37 16.79
CA ILE A 16 -36.71 -9.01 16.91
C ILE A 16 -35.43 -9.04 17.74
N LYS A 17 -35.40 -9.76 18.87
CA LYS A 17 -34.19 -9.91 19.70
C LYS A 17 -33.04 -10.54 18.91
N ARG A 18 -33.30 -11.61 18.16
CA ARG A 18 -32.29 -12.24 17.30
C ARG A 18 -31.78 -11.28 16.23
N GLN A 19 -32.67 -10.48 15.64
CA GLN A 19 -32.30 -9.49 14.64
C GLN A 19 -31.43 -8.37 15.23
N ILE A 20 -31.77 -7.86 16.42
CA ILE A 20 -30.96 -6.85 17.12
C ILE A 20 -29.56 -7.38 17.40
N ILE A 21 -29.45 -8.62 17.92
CA ILE A 21 -28.16 -9.24 18.21
C ILE A 21 -27.35 -9.42 16.92
N SER A 22 -27.97 -9.97 15.88
CA SER A 22 -27.29 -10.19 14.59
C SER A 22 -26.82 -8.89 13.96
N ASN A 23 -27.63 -7.82 14.01
CA ASN A 23 -27.23 -6.51 13.51
C ASN A 23 -26.05 -5.94 14.31
N ALA A 24 -26.09 -6.05 15.65
CA ALA A 24 -25.00 -5.61 16.50
C ALA A 24 -23.70 -6.38 16.23
N GLU A 25 -23.78 -7.69 15.97
CA GLU A 25 -22.62 -8.51 15.61
C GLU A 25 -22.03 -8.11 14.26
N ILE A 26 -22.88 -7.86 13.25
CA ILE A 26 -22.45 -7.38 11.92
C ILE A 26 -21.74 -6.02 12.06
N GLU A 27 -22.35 -5.07 12.78
CA GLU A 27 -21.75 -3.75 12.99
C GLU A 27 -20.43 -3.82 13.75
N ALA A 28 -20.33 -4.69 14.76
CA ALA A 28 -19.10 -4.90 15.50
C ALA A 28 -18.00 -5.48 14.60
N LYS A 29 -18.34 -6.48 13.78
CA LYS A 29 -17.41 -7.08 12.83
C LYS A 29 -16.94 -6.06 11.80
N ASP A 30 -17.84 -5.29 11.22
CA ASP A 30 -17.50 -4.26 10.24
C ASP A 30 -16.55 -3.20 10.81
N LYS A 31 -16.74 -2.80 12.07
CA LYS A 31 -15.81 -1.88 12.77
C LYS A 31 -14.44 -2.52 12.96
N ILE A 32 -14.39 -3.78 13.39
CA ILE A 32 -13.13 -4.51 13.57
C ILE A 32 -12.39 -4.65 12.24
N ASP A 33 -13.09 -5.05 11.17
CA ASP A 33 -12.48 -5.26 9.86
C ASP A 33 -11.95 -3.95 9.26
N LYS A 34 -12.66 -2.83 9.47
CA LYS A 34 -12.17 -1.49 9.09
C LYS A 34 -10.91 -1.09 9.86
N GLU A 35 -10.87 -1.31 11.16
CA GLU A 35 -9.67 -1.00 11.95
C GLU A 35 -8.50 -1.89 11.53
N LYS A 36 -8.72 -3.21 11.36
CA LYS A 36 -7.69 -4.12 10.86
C LYS A 36 -7.13 -3.67 9.51
N PHE A 37 -8.00 -3.23 8.61
CA PHE A 37 -7.59 -2.65 7.34
C PHE A 37 -6.67 -1.44 7.56
N ASN A 38 -7.07 -0.47 8.40
CA ASN A 38 -6.28 0.73 8.69
C ASN A 38 -4.90 0.40 9.27
N TRP A 39 -4.82 -0.58 10.16
CA TRP A 39 -3.54 -1.03 10.71
C TRP A 39 -2.61 -1.59 9.63
N VAL A 40 -3.14 -2.38 8.70
CA VAL A 40 -2.35 -2.88 7.57
C VAL A 40 -1.91 -1.73 6.64
N GLU A 41 -2.78 -0.74 6.40
CA GLU A 41 -2.42 0.46 5.64
C GLU A 41 -1.27 1.24 6.28
N ASN A 42 -1.34 1.42 7.61
CA ASN A 42 -0.34 2.15 8.37
C ASN A 42 1.04 1.51 8.26
N VAL A 43 1.16 0.18 8.19
CA VAL A 43 2.45 -0.49 7.98
C VAL A 43 3.13 -0.02 6.70
N PHE A 44 2.38 0.15 5.61
CA PHE A 44 2.96 0.62 4.34
C PHE A 44 3.35 2.10 4.40
N GLU A 45 2.56 2.92 5.09
CA GLU A 45 2.87 4.34 5.27
C GLU A 45 4.09 4.52 6.19
N GLU A 46 4.17 3.80 7.29
CA GLU A 46 5.36 3.80 8.16
C GLU A 46 6.60 3.33 7.40
N THR A 47 6.47 2.27 6.59
CA THR A 47 7.57 1.79 5.73
C THR A 47 8.02 2.88 4.75
N ARG A 48 7.08 3.61 4.14
CA ARG A 48 7.39 4.77 3.29
C ARG A 48 8.20 5.81 4.06
N GLN A 49 7.73 6.20 5.24
CA GLN A 49 8.40 7.21 6.05
C GLN A 49 9.80 6.75 6.48
N VAL A 50 9.97 5.48 6.84
CA VAL A 50 11.29 4.91 7.15
C VAL A 50 12.23 5.10 5.96
N ILE A 51 11.84 4.71 4.75
CA ILE A 51 12.65 4.85 3.54
C ILE A 51 12.97 6.33 3.23
N LEU A 52 11.97 7.21 3.34
CA LEU A 52 12.14 8.64 3.09
C LEU A 52 13.00 9.34 4.16
N ASN A 53 13.16 8.76 5.34
CA ASN A 53 13.98 9.28 6.43
C ASN A 53 15.37 8.63 6.53
N LEU A 54 15.69 7.67 5.66
CA LEU A 54 17.03 7.10 5.55
C LEU A 54 18.09 8.19 5.26
N SER A 55 19.34 7.88 5.61
CA SER A 55 20.48 8.74 5.30
C SER A 55 20.65 8.93 3.78
N ALA A 56 21.37 9.98 3.39
CA ALA A 56 21.67 10.23 1.97
C ALA A 56 22.44 9.06 1.33
N GLN A 57 23.34 8.42 2.09
CA GLN A 57 24.11 7.26 1.63
C GLN A 57 23.22 6.05 1.37
N GLU A 58 22.31 5.72 2.31
CA GLU A 58 21.37 4.61 2.12
C GLU A 58 20.39 4.86 0.97
N LYS A 59 19.89 6.10 0.84
CA LYS A 59 19.05 6.50 -0.29
C LYS A 59 19.77 6.34 -1.62
N LYS A 60 21.04 6.75 -1.67
CA LYS A 60 21.90 6.57 -2.85
C LYS A 60 22.00 5.09 -3.23
N GLU A 61 22.33 4.22 -2.27
CA GLU A 61 22.45 2.78 -2.52
C GLU A 61 21.14 2.17 -3.03
N ILE A 62 19.99 2.62 -2.51
CA ILE A 62 18.68 2.19 -3.00
C ILE A 62 18.46 2.64 -4.45
N LEU A 63 18.72 3.91 -4.76
CA LEU A 63 18.56 4.43 -6.12
C LEU A 63 19.50 3.76 -7.12
N GLU A 64 20.74 3.47 -6.73
CA GLU A 64 21.71 2.75 -7.56
C GLU A 64 21.19 1.35 -7.91
N LYS A 65 20.66 0.62 -6.91
CA LYS A 65 20.00 -0.69 -7.11
C LYS A 65 18.73 -0.58 -7.97
N MET A 66 17.94 0.49 -7.82
CA MET A 66 16.76 0.73 -8.65
C MET A 66 17.11 1.00 -10.11
N CYS A 67 18.33 1.47 -10.39
CA CYS A 67 18.86 1.65 -11.73
C CYS A 67 19.58 0.40 -12.26
N ASP A 68 19.73 -0.67 -11.48
CA ASP A 68 20.48 -1.86 -11.87
C ASP A 68 19.62 -2.77 -12.75
N ILE A 69 19.66 -2.49 -14.06
CA ILE A 69 18.95 -3.24 -15.10
C ILE A 69 19.93 -3.68 -16.18
N SER A 70 19.59 -4.75 -16.89
CA SER A 70 20.30 -5.18 -18.10
C SER A 70 20.23 -4.11 -19.19
N ASP A 71 21.26 -4.03 -20.03
CA ASP A 71 21.35 -3.11 -21.17
C ASP A 71 21.13 -1.64 -20.79
N LYS A 72 21.66 -1.23 -19.63
CA LYS A 72 21.50 0.09 -19.00
C LYS A 72 21.81 1.27 -19.93
N GLU A 73 22.67 1.05 -20.92
CA GLU A 73 23.03 1.98 -21.99
C GLU A 73 21.88 2.31 -22.95
N ASN A 74 20.87 1.46 -23.06
CA ASN A 74 19.69 1.68 -23.91
C ASN A 74 18.55 2.40 -23.19
N PHE A 75 18.76 2.78 -21.92
CA PHE A 75 17.76 3.42 -21.08
C PHE A 75 18.22 4.78 -20.57
N VAL A 76 17.24 5.61 -20.22
CA VAL A 76 17.37 6.90 -19.55
C VAL A 76 16.64 6.79 -18.21
N PHE A 77 17.32 7.19 -17.14
CA PHE A 77 16.85 7.09 -15.76
C PHE A 77 16.43 8.48 -15.28
N TYR A 78 15.13 8.67 -15.08
CA TYR A 78 14.57 9.91 -14.57
C TYR A 78 14.42 9.82 -13.06
N VAL A 79 15.02 10.77 -12.34
CA VAL A 79 14.97 10.85 -10.87
C VAL A 79 14.46 12.22 -10.47
N ASP A 80 13.73 12.29 -9.36
CA ASP A 80 13.27 13.56 -8.85
C ASP A 80 14.45 14.51 -8.56
N LYS A 81 14.28 15.78 -8.90
CA LYS A 81 15.26 16.85 -8.66
C LYS A 81 15.81 16.86 -7.23
N LYS A 82 15.03 16.46 -6.23
CA LYS A 82 15.47 16.41 -4.81
C LYS A 82 16.55 15.35 -4.56
N TYR A 83 16.62 14.31 -5.39
CA TYR A 83 17.50 13.15 -5.19
C TYR A 83 18.51 12.96 -6.32
N ALA A 84 18.45 13.76 -7.37
CA ALA A 84 19.34 13.67 -8.53
C ALA A 84 20.83 13.73 -8.14
N ASN A 85 21.17 14.58 -7.16
CA ASN A 85 22.54 14.72 -6.65
C ASN A 85 23.11 13.44 -6.01
N LEU A 86 22.26 12.48 -5.62
CA LEU A 86 22.70 11.23 -4.99
C LEU A 86 23.34 10.26 -5.98
N LEU A 87 22.89 10.25 -7.24
CA LEU A 87 23.36 9.33 -8.28
C LEU A 87 24.59 9.83 -9.05
N GLY A 88 25.01 11.07 -8.81
CA GLY A 88 26.11 11.71 -9.53
C GLY A 88 25.84 11.90 -11.03
N ASN A 89 26.85 12.35 -11.76
CA ASN A 89 26.77 12.61 -13.20
C ASN A 89 26.92 11.32 -14.03
N ALA A 90 26.03 10.35 -13.83
CA ALA A 90 25.91 9.23 -14.76
C ALA A 90 25.22 9.73 -16.05
N GLY A 91 25.86 9.57 -17.21
CA GLY A 91 25.42 10.18 -18.48
C GLY A 91 24.01 9.81 -18.97
N ASN A 92 23.39 8.79 -18.36
CA ASN A 92 22.03 8.34 -18.67
C ASN A 92 21.00 8.74 -17.59
N VAL A 93 21.40 9.45 -16.52
CA VAL A 93 20.50 9.94 -15.48
C VAL A 93 20.06 11.37 -15.81
N LYS A 94 18.76 11.63 -15.72
CA LYS A 94 18.16 12.94 -15.94
C LYS A 94 17.30 13.34 -14.75
N GLU A 95 17.33 14.62 -14.41
CA GLU A 95 16.44 15.18 -13.41
C GLU A 95 15.03 15.36 -14.00
N ALA A 96 14.01 15.12 -13.18
CA ALA A 96 12.61 15.36 -13.51
C ALA A 96 11.83 15.82 -12.27
N ASP A 97 10.62 16.34 -12.46
CA ASP A 97 9.72 16.74 -11.36
C ASP A 97 8.72 15.61 -11.08
N ILE A 98 9.23 14.50 -10.51
CA ILE A 98 8.44 13.27 -10.27
C ILE A 98 7.61 13.41 -8.99
N ASN A 99 8.12 14.19 -8.02
CA ASN A 99 7.56 14.33 -6.67
C ASN A 99 7.43 13.01 -5.90
N ASP A 100 8.30 12.05 -6.18
CA ASP A 100 8.42 10.79 -5.43
C ASP A 100 9.90 10.36 -5.33
N PHE A 101 10.19 9.47 -4.39
CA PHE A 101 11.50 8.82 -4.28
C PHE A 101 11.55 7.60 -5.20
N GLY A 102 12.63 7.44 -5.97
CA GLY A 102 12.82 6.32 -6.89
C GLY A 102 13.14 6.79 -8.31
N VAL A 103 12.91 5.90 -9.29
CA VAL A 103 13.39 6.10 -10.66
C VAL A 103 12.31 5.74 -11.67
N ILE A 104 12.10 6.58 -12.68
CA ILE A 104 11.34 6.21 -13.88
C ILE A 104 12.36 5.88 -14.96
N ILE A 105 12.33 4.64 -15.45
CA ILE A 105 13.27 4.16 -16.46
C ILE A 105 12.56 4.16 -17.81
N LYS A 106 13.12 4.85 -18.80
CA LYS A 106 12.57 4.85 -20.17
C LYS A 106 13.60 4.34 -21.16
N SER A 107 13.19 3.49 -22.09
CA SER A 107 14.06 3.13 -23.20
C SER A 107 14.32 4.35 -24.09
N LYS A 108 15.50 4.41 -24.73
CA LYS A 108 15.87 5.51 -25.64
C LYS A 108 14.97 5.60 -26.87
N ASP A 109 14.31 4.51 -27.24
CA ASP A 109 13.31 4.44 -28.30
C ASP A 109 11.88 4.77 -27.83
N GLU A 110 11.72 5.14 -26.55
CA GLU A 110 10.47 5.52 -25.87
C GLU A 110 9.38 4.44 -25.81
N ARG A 111 9.68 3.20 -26.22
CA ARG A 111 8.69 2.11 -26.24
C ARG A 111 8.44 1.47 -24.88
N VAL A 112 9.42 1.53 -23.98
CA VAL A 112 9.39 0.90 -22.67
C VAL A 112 9.49 1.98 -21.61
N THR A 113 8.57 1.96 -20.65
CA THR A 113 8.65 2.76 -19.44
C THR A 113 8.43 1.85 -18.23
N ILE A 114 9.36 1.89 -17.29
CA ILE A 114 9.29 1.16 -16.02
C ILE A 114 9.19 2.21 -14.92
N ASP A 115 8.07 2.20 -14.22
CA ASP A 115 7.90 3.00 -13.02
C ASP A 115 8.48 2.24 -11.81
N ASN A 116 9.68 2.65 -11.38
CA ASN A 116 10.36 2.12 -10.21
C ASN A 116 10.34 3.12 -9.05
N THR A 117 9.29 3.95 -8.96
CA THR A 117 9.07 4.86 -7.83
C THR A 117 8.64 4.11 -6.57
N LEU A 118 8.90 4.70 -5.41
CA LEU A 118 8.56 4.16 -4.11
C LEU A 118 7.05 3.94 -3.99
N THR A 119 6.24 4.89 -4.47
CA THR A 119 4.78 4.73 -4.46
C THR A 119 4.34 3.54 -5.29
N ASN A 120 4.84 3.39 -6.51
CA ASN A 120 4.46 2.26 -7.36
C ASN A 120 4.91 0.93 -6.75
N ARG A 121 6.15 0.85 -6.24
CA ARG A 121 6.67 -0.35 -5.59
C ARG A 121 5.88 -0.73 -4.34
N LEU A 122 5.53 0.24 -3.48
CA LEU A 122 4.70 -0.02 -2.30
C LEU A 122 3.29 -0.44 -2.70
N ALA A 123 2.70 0.13 -3.75
CA ALA A 123 1.39 -0.27 -4.25
C ALA A 123 1.39 -1.74 -4.73
N ILE A 124 2.41 -2.14 -5.50
CA ILE A 124 2.58 -3.54 -5.93
C ILE A 124 2.78 -4.46 -4.72
N LEU A 125 3.69 -4.11 -3.81
CA LEU A 125 3.93 -4.91 -2.60
C LEU A 125 2.67 -5.04 -1.75
N LYS A 126 1.88 -3.99 -1.64
CA LYS A 126 0.61 -4.00 -0.90
C LYS A 126 -0.39 -5.00 -1.45
N GLN A 127 -0.48 -5.16 -2.77
CA GLN A 127 -1.34 -6.17 -3.38
C GLN A 127 -0.91 -7.59 -3.01
N HIS A 128 0.40 -7.83 -2.89
CA HIS A 128 0.95 -9.17 -2.63
C HIS A 128 1.18 -9.49 -1.16
N LYS A 129 1.39 -8.49 -0.30
CA LYS A 129 1.82 -8.64 1.10
C LYS A 129 0.76 -8.33 2.13
N ARG A 130 -0.40 -7.78 1.73
CA ARG A 130 -1.49 -7.48 2.66
C ARG A 130 -1.90 -8.68 3.50
N TYR A 131 -2.04 -9.86 2.89
CA TYR A 131 -2.40 -11.08 3.61
C TYR A 131 -1.33 -11.50 4.62
N ASP A 132 -0.06 -11.53 4.19
CA ASP A 132 1.08 -11.88 5.05
C ASP A 132 1.17 -10.95 6.27
N ILE A 133 0.99 -9.65 6.06
CA ILE A 133 1.00 -8.65 7.13
C ILE A 133 -0.17 -8.85 8.08
N ALA A 134 -1.39 -9.04 7.56
CA ALA A 134 -2.58 -9.27 8.40
C ALA A 134 -2.41 -10.52 9.27
N LYS A 135 -1.83 -11.59 8.71
CA LYS A 135 -1.50 -12.82 9.46
C LYS A 135 -0.51 -12.55 10.60
N ILE A 136 0.52 -11.75 10.36
CA ILE A 136 1.49 -11.38 11.41
C ILE A 136 0.83 -10.54 12.51
N LEU A 137 0.00 -9.56 12.13
CA LEU A 137 -0.61 -8.63 13.09
C LEU A 137 -1.74 -9.25 13.90
N PHE A 138 -2.52 -10.16 13.31
CA PHE A 138 -3.79 -10.60 13.89
C PHE A 138 -3.91 -12.12 14.10
N GLY A 139 -2.94 -12.92 13.64
CA GLY A 139 -2.94 -14.39 13.75
C GLY A 139 -3.60 -15.08 12.56
#